data_AF-A0A356D1T6-F1
#
_entry.id   AF-A0A356D1T6-F1
#
_cell.length_a   1.000
_cell.length_b   1.000
_cell.length_c   1.000
_cell.angle_alpha   90.00
_cell.angle_beta   90.00
_cell.angle_gamma   90.00
#
_symmetry.space_group_name_H-M   'P 1'
#
loop_
_entity.id
_entity.type
_entity.pdbx_description
1 polymer ?
#
loop_
_entity_poly.entity_id
_entity_poly.type
_entity_poly.pdbx_seq_one_letter_code
_entity_poly.pdbx_strand_id
1 'polypeptide(L)' 'MLQVEFPLNYVLDVSWRPLFQVDGKFYVVIIKDSDWDESLFFATADNISELIEKIYLSIKSIC' A
#
# COMPACT_ATOMS: atom_id res chain seq x y z
N MET A 1 2.31 -7.71 -7.34
CA MET A 1 1.10 -7.33 -6.58
C MET A 1 1.14 -8.10 -5.28
N LEU A 2 0.98 -7.40 -4.15
CA LEU A 2 0.91 -8.00 -2.82
C LEU A 2 -0.34 -7.42 -2.15
N GLN A 3 -1.17 -8.28 -1.57
CA GLN A 3 -2.32 -7.88 -0.77
C GLN A 3 -2.30 -8.71 0.52
N VAL A 4 -2.47 -8.05 1.66
CA VAL A 4 -2.48 -8.67 2.99
C VAL A 4 -3.69 -8.18 3.76
N GLU A 5 -4.51 -9.12 4.23
CA GLU A 5 -5.67 -8.83 5.08
C GLU A 5 -5.28 -8.88 6.56
N PHE A 6 -5.77 -7.91 7.32
CA PHE A 6 -5.64 -7.81 8.77
C PHE A 6 -7.02 -7.91 9.44
N PRO A 7 -7.09 -8.19 10.76
CA PRO A 7 -8.36 -8.13 11.50
C PRO A 7 -9.07 -6.78 11.33
N LEU A 8 -10.37 -6.74 11.59
CA LEU A 8 -11.19 -5.52 11.48
C LEU A 8 -11.26 -4.95 10.05
N ASN A 9 -11.20 -5.81 9.04
CA ASN A 9 -11.37 -5.48 7.62
C ASN A 9 -10.36 -4.47 7.07
N TYR A 10 -9.14 -4.43 7.63
CA TYR A 10 -8.05 -3.66 7.03
C TYR A 10 -7.34 -4.49 5.96
N VAL A 11 -6.96 -3.85 4.87
CA VAL A 11 -6.18 -4.45 3.78
C VAL A 11 -5.00 -3.56 3.46
N LEU A 12 -3.79 -4.12 3.50
CA LEU A 12 -2.61 -3.53 2.89
C LEU A 12 -2.55 -4.00 1.43
N ASP A 13 -2.65 -3.06 0.49
CA ASP A 13 -2.45 -3.31 -0.94
C ASP A 13 -1.15 -2.61 -1.38
N VAL A 14 -0.27 -3.40 -1.98
CA VAL A 14 0.95 -2.92 -2.63
C VAL A 14 0.91 -3.28 -4.11
N SER A 15 0.87 -2.24 -4.93
CA SER A 15 0.78 -2.35 -6.39
C SER A 15 1.84 -1.51 -7.10
N TRP A 16 2.21 -1.92 -8.31
CA TRP A 16 3.13 -1.17 -9.17
C TRP A 16 2.30 -0.38 -10.19
N ARG A 17 2.44 0.95 -10.23
CA ARG A 17 1.64 1.81 -11.11
C ARG A 17 2.51 2.88 -11.80
N PRO A 18 2.27 3.17 -13.10
CA PRO A 18 1.33 2.49 -14.00
C PRO A 18 1.71 1.03 -14.24
N LEU A 19 0.72 0.18 -14.46
CA LEU A 19 0.94 -1.26 -14.62
C LEU A 19 1.91 -1.52 -15.78
N PHE A 20 2.86 -2.43 -15.56
CA PHE A 20 3.85 -2.90 -16.55
C PHE A 20 4.80 -1.85 -17.13
N GLN A 21 4.85 -0.65 -16.54
CA GLN A 21 5.79 0.39 -16.95
C GLN A 21 7.08 0.32 -16.15
N VAL A 22 8.25 0.37 -16.81
CA VAL A 22 9.56 0.28 -16.12
C VAL A 22 9.84 1.49 -15.23
N ASP A 23 9.28 2.64 -15.59
CA ASP A 23 9.32 3.91 -14.86
C ASP A 23 8.12 4.10 -13.91
N GLY A 24 7.38 3.02 -13.63
CA GLY A 24 6.37 3.01 -12.59
C GLY A 24 6.98 3.13 -11.19
N LYS A 25 6.11 3.09 -10.19
CA LYS A 25 6.51 3.12 -8.78
C LYS A 25 5.57 2.27 -7.93
N PHE A 26 6.00 1.95 -6.73
CA PHE A 26 5.16 1.26 -5.77
C PHE A 26 4.13 2.23 -5.19
N TYR A 27 2.90 1.74 -5.07
CA TYR A 27 1.79 2.35 -4.38
C TYR A 27 1.52 1.48 -3.17
N VAL A 28 1.51 2.08 -1.98
CA VAL A 28 1.23 1.42 -0.70
C VAL A 28 -0.01 2.06 -0.12
N VAL A 29 -1.09 1.28 -0.01
CA VAL A 29 -2.36 1.77 0.50
C VAL A 29 -2.91 0.90 1.63
N ILE A 30 -3.54 1.55 2.60
CA ILE A 30 -4.40 0.89 3.59
C ILE A 30 -5.83 1.17 3.22
N ILE A 31 -6.57 0.09 2.97
CA ILE A 31 -8.00 0.08 2.68
C ILE A 31 -8.73 -0.44 3.92
N LYS A 32 -9.93 0.08 4.15
CA LYS A 32 -10.82 -0.39 5.21
C LYS A 32 -12.18 -0.71 4.62
N ASP A 33 -12.79 -1.78 5.11
CA ASP A 33 -14.16 -2.17 4.74
C ASP A 33 -14.35 -2.31 3.21
N SER A 34 -13.29 -2.72 2.52
CA SER A 34 -13.26 -2.89 1.06
C SER A 34 -13.54 -1.59 0.26
N ASP A 35 -13.22 -0.42 0.81
CA ASP A 35 -13.34 0.88 0.13
C ASP A 35 -12.00 1.32 -0.46
N TRP A 36 -11.79 1.07 -1.75
CA TRP A 36 -10.58 1.49 -2.48
C TRP A 36 -10.63 2.96 -2.92
N ASP A 37 -11.78 3.62 -2.83
CA ASP A 37 -11.93 5.03 -3.18
C ASP A 37 -11.52 5.93 -2.00
N GLU A 38 -11.68 5.47 -0.76
CA GLU A 38 -11.29 6.17 0.47
C GLU A 38 -10.19 5.42 1.26
N SER A 39 -8.95 5.47 0.75
CA SER A 39 -7.81 4.87 1.46
C SER A 39 -7.47 5.64 2.75
N LEU A 40 -7.25 4.92 3.86
CA LEU A 40 -6.85 5.50 5.15
C LEU A 40 -5.37 5.90 5.19
N PHE A 41 -4.56 5.26 4.35
CA PHE A 41 -3.15 5.60 4.17
C PHE A 41 -2.80 5.45 2.70
N PHE A 42 -2.00 6.38 2.20
CA PHE A 42 -1.46 6.35 0.85
C PHE A 42 -0.02 6.83 0.86
N ALA A 43 0.88 6.05 0.26
CA ALA A 43 2.24 6.46 -0.01
C ALA A 43 2.73 5.85 -1.32
N THR A 44 3.78 6.46 -1.88
CA THR A 44 4.51 5.90 -3.01
C THR A 44 5.98 5.68 -2.65
N ALA A 45 6.63 4.74 -3.34
CA ALA A 45 8.05 4.45 -3.20
C ALA A 45 8.66 4.13 -4.55
N ASP A 46 9.85 4.69 -4.83
CA ASP A 46 10.52 4.53 -6.12
C ASP A 46 11.54 3.38 -6.10
N ASN A 47 11.89 2.88 -4.91
CA ASN A 47 12.82 1.77 -4.74
C ASN A 47 12.43 0.87 -3.55
N ILE A 48 13.11 -0.27 -3.43
CA ILE A 48 12.82 -1.29 -2.40
C ILE A 48 13.04 -0.76 -0.98
N SER A 49 14.05 0.08 -0.75
CA SER A 49 14.33 0.63 0.58
C SER A 49 13.18 1.52 1.06
N GLU A 50 12.73 2.44 0.20
CA GLU A 50 11.56 3.26 0.46
C GLU A 50 10.30 2.42 0.62
N LEU A 51 10.11 1.39 -0.20
CA LEU A 51 8.93 0.52 -0.12
C LEU A 51 8.82 -0.12 1.27
N ILE A 52 9.93 -0.66 1.79
CA ILE A 52 9.96 -1.26 3.13
C ILE A 52 9.59 -0.22 4.19
N GLU A 53 10.16 0.99 4.12
CA GLU A 53 9.82 2.09 5.03
C GLU A 53 8.32 2.44 4.97
N LYS A 54 7.76 2.58 3.76
CA LYS A 54 6.34 2.93 3.57
C LYS A 54 5.41 1.84 4.05
N ILE A 55 5.77 0.56 3.88
CA ILE A 55 5.03 -0.56 4.46
C ILE A 55 5.03 -0.46 6.00
N TYR A 56 6.19 -0.24 6.64
CA TYR A 56 6.23 -0.07 8.10
C TYR A 56 5.37 1.10 8.59
N LEU A 57 5.42 2.24 7.91
CA LEU A 57 4.58 3.40 8.24
C LEU A 57 3.08 3.10 8.06
N SER A 58 2.71 2.38 6.99
CA SER A 58 1.33 2.00 6.73
C SER A 58 0.76 1.10 7.84
N ILE A 59 1.53 0.11 8.30
CA ILE A 59 1.11 -0.79 9.38
C ILE A 59 0.99 -0.03 10.70
N LYS A 60 1.94 0.88 10.99
CA LYS A 60 1.85 1.77 12.17
C LYS A 60 0.63 2.70 12.17
N SER A 61 0.00 2.95 11.02
CA SER A 61 -1.20 3.80 10.95
C SER A 61 -2.48 3.09 11.42
N ILE A 62 -2.45 1.76 11.55
CA ILE A 62 -3.61 0.94 11.95
C ILE A 62 -3.38 0.10 13.21
N CYS A 63 -2.17 0.13 13.78
CA CYS A 63 -1.84 -0.45 15.08
C CYS A 63 -1.89 0.61 16.17
#